data_AF-A0A835LJL3-F1
#
_entry.id   AF-A0A835LJL3-F1
#
_cell.length_a   1.000
_cell.length_b   1.000
_cell.length_c   1.000
_cell.angle_alpha   90.00
_cell.angle_beta   90.00
_cell.angle_gamma   90.00
#
_symmetry.space_group_name_H-M   'P 1'
#
loop_
_entity.id
_entity.type
_entity.pdbx_description
1 polymer ?
#
loop_
_entity_poly.entity_id
_entity_poly.type
_entity_poly.pdbx_seq_one_letter_code
_entity_poly.pdbx_strand_id
1 'polypeptide(L)'
;MADIMDDYASSAFDDAIADRVNVISVSLGSEEPREYFKDPIAIGSFHAMRKGILTSNSAETYLDHFEGSLNFSPWSLTMAARTIDRKFVSQVVLGNGQIFTRRIGVVMADIMDDYASSFPLPTTLISIEDGIKALDYIRTTE
;
A
#
# COMPACT_ATOMS: atom_id res chain seq x y z
N MET A 1 -17.34 -12.17 9.67
CA MET A 1 -16.89 -10.76 9.81
C MET A 1 -15.99 -10.38 8.64
N ALA A 2 -15.05 -11.26 8.22
CA ALA A 2 -14.30 -11.11 6.96
C ALA A 2 -15.21 -10.99 5.71
N ASP A 3 -16.23 -11.84 5.57
CA ASP A 3 -17.13 -11.83 4.40
C ASP A 3 -17.85 -10.50 4.15
N ILE A 4 -18.17 -9.75 5.20
CA ILE A 4 -18.85 -8.45 5.06
C ILE A 4 -17.87 -7.39 4.54
N MET A 5 -16.63 -7.40 5.02
CA MET A 5 -15.61 -6.45 4.56
C MET A 5 -15.23 -6.72 3.09
N ASP A 6 -15.19 -7.99 2.71
CA ASP A 6 -14.89 -8.40 1.35
C ASP A 6 -15.96 -7.92 0.37
N ASP A 7 -17.25 -8.02 0.76
CA ASP A 7 -18.38 -7.54 -0.03
C ASP A 7 -18.35 -6.01 -0.26
N TYR A 8 -17.99 -5.25 0.78
CA TYR A 8 -17.80 -3.80 0.65
C TYR A 8 -16.61 -3.44 -0.26
N ALA A 9 -15.50 -4.17 -0.15
CA ALA A 9 -14.33 -3.94 -0.99
C ALA A 9 -14.66 -4.17 -2.47
N SER A 10 -15.31 -5.29 -2.81
CA SER A 10 -15.75 -5.58 -4.17
C SER A 10 -16.70 -4.52 -4.71
N SER A 11 -17.71 -4.12 -3.92
CA SER A 11 -18.68 -3.09 -4.32
C SER A 11 -18.01 -1.74 -4.58
N ALA A 12 -17.06 -1.34 -3.72
CA ALA A 12 -16.34 -0.08 -3.89
C ALA A 12 -15.46 -0.06 -5.16
N PHE A 13 -14.86 -1.20 -5.52
CA PHE A 13 -14.11 -1.31 -6.78
C PHE A 13 -15.04 -1.18 -8.00
N ASP A 14 -16.20 -1.84 -7.97
CA ASP A 14 -17.17 -1.77 -9.07
C ASP A 14 -17.67 -0.34 -9.28
N ASP A 15 -18.02 0.36 -8.20
CA ASP A 15 -18.45 1.77 -8.25
C ASP A 15 -17.32 2.68 -8.76
N ALA A 16 -16.09 2.53 -8.25
CA ALA A 16 -14.96 3.34 -8.70
C ALA A 16 -14.64 3.13 -10.20
N ILE A 17 -14.75 1.89 -10.68
CA ILE A 17 -14.56 1.57 -12.10
C ILE A 17 -15.70 2.16 -12.94
N ALA A 18 -16.94 2.07 -12.47
CA ALA A 18 -18.11 2.65 -13.14
C ALA A 18 -18.01 4.18 -13.26
N ASP A 19 -17.50 4.83 -12.20
CA ASP A 19 -17.23 6.27 -12.14
C ASP A 19 -16.02 6.70 -12.99
N ARG A 20 -15.27 5.74 -13.55
CA ARG A 20 -14.10 5.97 -14.40
C ARG A 20 -13.02 6.82 -13.72
N VAL A 21 -12.72 6.51 -12.45
CA VAL A 21 -11.62 7.16 -11.74
C VAL A 21 -10.28 6.93 -12.46
N ASN A 22 -9.31 7.81 -12.21
CA ASN A 22 -7.98 7.66 -12.81
C ASN A 22 -7.06 6.73 -12.02
N VAL A 23 -7.21 6.72 -10.70
CA VAL A 23 -6.39 5.93 -9.76
C VAL A 23 -7.27 5.51 -8.59
N ILE A 24 -7.05 4.30 -8.08
CA ILE A 24 -7.66 3.79 -6.84
C ILE A 24 -6.55 3.67 -5.79
N SER A 25 -6.78 4.22 -4.59
CA SER A 25 -5.88 4.09 -3.45
C SER A 25 -6.55 3.25 -2.38
N VAL A 26 -5.92 2.13 -2.02
CA VAL A 26 -6.43 1.18 -1.03
C VAL A 26 -5.43 1.08 0.11
N SER A 27 -5.88 1.39 1.32
CA SER A 27 -5.11 1.19 2.55
C SER A 27 -5.84 0.19 3.43
N LEU A 28 -6.05 -0.99 2.85
CA LEU A 28 -6.76 -2.13 3.40
C LEU A 28 -6.07 -3.41 2.93
N GLY A 29 -6.28 -4.48 3.68
CA GLY A 29 -5.81 -5.82 3.38
C GLY A 29 -6.35 -6.83 4.38
N SER A 30 -5.98 -8.09 4.18
CA SER A 30 -6.44 -9.20 4.99
C SER A 30 -5.48 -9.51 6.15
N GLU A 31 -6.00 -10.06 7.24
CA GLU A 31 -5.16 -10.51 8.36
C GLU A 31 -4.23 -11.68 7.98
N GLU A 32 -4.61 -12.48 6.97
CA GLU A 32 -3.86 -13.63 6.47
C GLU A 32 -3.64 -13.53 4.96
N PRO A 33 -2.56 -14.11 4.40
CA PRO A 33 -2.34 -14.15 2.96
C PRO A 33 -3.46 -14.90 2.24
N ARG A 34 -4.03 -14.30 1.20
CA ARG A 34 -5.08 -14.92 0.38
C ARG A 34 -4.59 -15.17 -1.04
N GLU A 35 -5.11 -16.23 -1.66
CA GLU A 35 -4.93 -16.46 -3.10
C GLU A 35 -5.62 -15.36 -3.91
N TYR A 36 -5.08 -14.99 -5.07
CA TYR A 36 -5.61 -13.89 -5.89
C TYR A 36 -7.11 -13.98 -6.21
N PHE A 37 -7.64 -15.19 -6.42
CA PHE A 37 -9.05 -15.41 -6.74
C PHE A 37 -9.98 -15.45 -5.51
N LYS A 38 -9.42 -15.28 -4.32
CA LYS A 38 -10.15 -15.23 -3.04
C LYS A 38 -9.90 -13.89 -2.31
N ASP A 39 -9.11 -13.01 -2.91
CA ASP A 39 -8.82 -11.68 -2.39
C ASP A 39 -9.63 -10.64 -3.18
N PRO A 40 -10.62 -9.97 -2.55
CA PRO A 40 -11.42 -8.95 -3.22
C PRO A 40 -10.56 -7.77 -3.72
N ILE A 41 -9.43 -7.47 -3.07
CA ILE A 41 -8.52 -6.41 -3.48
C ILE A 41 -7.78 -6.83 -4.75
N ALA A 42 -7.25 -8.06 -4.81
CA ALA A 42 -6.62 -8.60 -6.00
C ALA A 42 -7.61 -8.69 -7.18
N ILE A 43 -8.84 -9.13 -6.95
CA ILE A 43 -9.88 -9.22 -7.99
C ILE A 43 -10.27 -7.82 -8.48
N GLY A 44 -10.63 -6.91 -7.58
CA GLY A 44 -11.04 -5.55 -7.93
C GLY A 44 -9.95 -4.78 -8.66
N SER A 45 -8.70 -4.87 -8.19
CA SER A 45 -7.54 -4.25 -8.85
C SER A 45 -7.25 -4.84 -10.23
N PHE A 46 -7.50 -6.14 -10.44
CA PHE A 46 -7.38 -6.76 -11.77
C PHE A 46 -8.42 -6.21 -12.74
N HIS A 47 -9.66 -6.05 -12.30
CA HIS A 47 -10.71 -5.43 -13.11
C HIS A 47 -10.42 -3.96 -13.43
N ALA A 48 -9.91 -3.21 -12.45
CA ALA A 48 -9.46 -1.83 -12.62
C ALA A 48 -8.31 -1.72 -13.64
N MET A 49 -7.29 -2.59 -13.54
CA MET A 49 -6.16 -2.65 -14.48
C MET A 49 -6.64 -2.87 -15.91
N ARG A 50 -7.60 -3.78 -16.13
CA ARG A 50 -8.18 -4.03 -17.47
C ARG A 50 -8.89 -2.82 -18.07
N LYS A 51 -9.25 -1.83 -17.24
CA LYS A 51 -9.84 -0.54 -17.65
C LYS A 51 -8.83 0.60 -17.68
N GLY A 52 -7.54 0.32 -17.48
CA GLY A 52 -6.47 1.31 -17.46
C GLY A 52 -6.41 2.14 -16.17
N ILE A 53 -7.00 1.63 -15.07
CA ILE A 53 -7.04 2.31 -13.77
C ILE A 53 -5.98 1.68 -12.88
N LEU A 54 -4.99 2.48 -12.46
CA LEU A 54 -3.93 2.02 -11.55
C LEU A 54 -4.48 1.90 -10.13
N THR A 55 -4.14 0.79 -9.45
CA THR A 55 -4.46 0.59 -8.04
C THR A 55 -3.18 0.64 -7.20
N SER A 56 -3.18 1.45 -6.16
CA SER A 56 -2.07 1.64 -5.21
C SER A 56 -2.44 1.08 -3.83
N ASN A 57 -1.67 0.12 -3.34
CA ASN A 57 -1.93 -0.64 -2.11
C ASN A 57 -0.79 -0.49 -1.08
N SER A 58 -1.12 -0.51 0.21
CA SER A 58 -0.15 -0.71 1.28
C SER A 58 0.43 -2.13 1.25
N ALA A 59 1.72 -2.29 1.53
CA ALA A 59 2.34 -3.61 1.63
C ALA A 59 1.78 -4.46 2.77
N GLU A 60 1.24 -3.81 3.81
CA GLU A 60 0.61 -4.41 4.99
C GLU A 60 1.39 -5.59 5.58
N THR A 61 2.10 -5.31 6.66
CA THR A 61 2.87 -6.30 7.42
C THR A 61 2.27 -6.39 8.82
N TYR A 62 1.61 -7.50 9.14
CA TYR A 62 1.21 -7.79 10.52
C TYR A 62 2.33 -8.54 11.25
N LEU A 63 2.69 -8.02 12.43
CA LEU A 63 3.90 -8.35 13.17
C LEU A 63 3.66 -9.46 14.19
N ASP A 64 3.71 -10.72 13.77
CA ASP A 64 3.78 -11.83 14.72
C ASP A 64 4.47 -13.06 14.10
N HIS A 65 4.02 -13.50 12.91
CA HIS A 65 4.40 -14.81 12.35
C HIS A 65 4.57 -14.85 10.82
N PHE A 66 4.49 -13.71 10.11
CA PHE A 66 4.61 -13.67 8.65
C PHE A 66 5.55 -12.53 8.20
N GLU A 67 6.65 -12.89 7.55
CA GLU A 67 7.64 -11.95 6.97
C GLU A 67 7.27 -11.56 5.53
N GLY A 68 5.99 -11.31 5.26
CA GLY A 68 5.51 -11.08 3.89
C GLY A 68 4.46 -10.00 3.78
N SER A 69 4.35 -9.44 2.58
CA SER A 69 3.26 -8.53 2.22
C SER A 69 1.97 -9.30 2.03
N LEU A 70 0.85 -8.73 2.47
CA LEU A 70 -0.49 -9.29 2.26
C LEU A 70 -1.10 -8.85 0.91
N ASN A 71 -0.53 -7.81 0.30
CA ASN A 71 -0.94 -7.25 -0.98
C ASN A 71 0.18 -7.44 -2.04
N PHE A 72 0.21 -8.62 -2.67
CA PHE A 72 1.28 -9.02 -3.61
C PHE A 72 0.80 -9.26 -5.05
N SER A 73 -0.37 -8.72 -5.41
CA SER A 73 -0.89 -8.80 -6.78
C SER A 73 0.06 -8.08 -7.77
N PRO A 74 0.52 -8.74 -8.85
CA PRO A 74 1.53 -8.17 -9.75
C PRO A 74 1.02 -7.01 -10.61
N TRP A 75 -0.29 -6.79 -10.67
CA TRP A 75 -0.95 -5.71 -11.41
C TRP A 75 -1.25 -4.46 -10.57
N SER A 76 -0.91 -4.48 -9.28
CA SER A 76 -1.09 -3.35 -8.37
C SER A 76 0.26 -2.79 -7.92
N LEU A 77 0.28 -1.51 -7.56
CA LEU A 77 1.45 -0.87 -6.99
C LEU A 77 1.45 -1.04 -5.46
N THR A 78 2.30 -1.93 -4.95
CA THR A 78 2.44 -2.16 -3.51
C THR A 78 3.50 -1.24 -2.89
N MET A 79 3.13 -0.49 -1.86
CA MET A 79 3.98 0.51 -1.20
C MET A 79 4.39 0.08 0.22
N ALA A 80 5.70 0.06 0.48
CA ALA A 80 6.24 -0.06 1.83
C ALA A 80 6.26 1.32 2.53
N ALA A 81 6.21 1.30 3.85
CA ALA A 81 6.34 2.52 4.63
C ALA A 81 7.81 2.78 4.98
N ARG A 82 8.18 4.07 4.99
CA ARG A 82 9.50 4.52 5.43
C ARG A 82 9.37 5.80 6.25
N THR A 83 10.26 5.98 7.21
CA THR A 83 10.37 7.24 7.94
C THR A 83 11.06 8.32 7.10
N ILE A 84 10.64 9.57 7.28
CA ILE A 84 11.32 10.75 6.74
C ILE A 84 12.19 11.41 7.81
N ASP A 85 13.12 12.28 7.41
CA ASP A 85 14.06 12.95 8.32
C ASP A 85 13.37 13.81 9.38
N ARG A 86 12.13 14.28 9.11
CA ARG A 86 11.33 15.06 10.05
C ARG A 86 10.84 14.18 11.21
N LYS A 87 11.18 14.58 12.43
CA LYS A 87 10.76 13.91 13.67
C LYS A 87 9.92 14.87 14.53
N PHE A 88 8.72 14.44 14.89
CA PHE A 88 7.90 15.11 15.91
C PHE A 88 8.25 14.51 17.27
N VAL A 89 8.62 15.35 18.26
CA VAL A 89 9.10 14.90 19.58
C VAL A 89 8.30 15.55 20.72
N SER A 90 7.94 14.74 21.73
CA SER A 90 7.41 15.12 23.04
C SER A 90 8.54 15.14 24.00
N GLN A 91 8.51 16.12 24.88
CA GLN A 91 9.21 16.04 26.13
C GLN A 91 8.23 15.62 27.23
N VAL A 92 8.55 14.56 27.96
CA VAL A 92 7.84 14.13 29.16
C VAL A 92 8.73 14.42 30.35
N VAL A 93 8.28 15.29 31.25
CA VAL A 93 8.97 15.57 32.51
C VAL A 93 8.28 14.77 33.60
N LEU A 94 9.00 13.84 34.21
CA LEU A 94 8.52 13.04 35.33
C LEU A 94 8.65 13.83 36.64
N GLY A 95 7.85 13.47 37.65
CA GLY A 95 7.87 14.13 38.96
C GLY A 95 9.20 14.03 39.72
N ASN A 96 10.10 13.15 39.30
CA ASN A 96 11.47 13.03 39.82
C ASN A 96 12.49 13.93 39.07
N GLY A 97 12.02 14.81 38.18
CA GLY A 97 12.86 15.72 37.38
C GLY A 97 13.50 15.06 36.15
N GLN A 98 13.27 13.78 35.90
CA GLN A 98 13.76 13.12 34.68
C GLN A 98 12.99 13.60 33.46
N ILE A 99 13.70 13.83 32.37
CA ILE A 99 13.17 14.33 31.11
C ILE A 99 13.34 13.24 30.06
N PHE A 100 12.22 12.76 29.50
CA PHE A 100 12.21 11.82 28.39
C PHE A 100 11.74 12.51 27.12
N THR A 101 12.63 12.61 26.13
CA THR A 101 12.26 13.05 24.79
C THR A 101 11.90 11.83 23.96
N ARG A 102 10.61 11.65 23.64
CA ARG A 102 10.10 10.57 22.79
C ARG A 102 9.43 11.15 21.56
N ARG A 103 9.25 10.37 20.49
CA ARG A 103 8.53 10.83 19.30
C ARG A 103 7.03 10.93 19.62
N ILE A 104 6.37 12.07 19.34
CA ILE A 104 4.88 12.15 19.33
C ILE A 104 4.46 12.02 17.88
N GLY A 105 3.59 11.08 17.57
CA GLY A 105 3.13 10.86 16.21
C GLY A 105 3.79 9.62 15.66
N VAL A 106 3.09 8.52 15.86
CA VAL A 106 3.34 7.28 15.17
C VAL A 106 2.83 7.47 13.75
N VAL A 107 3.72 7.69 12.78
CA VAL A 107 3.42 7.40 11.35
C VAL A 107 3.87 5.97 11.02
N MET A 108 4.80 5.42 11.79
CA MET A 108 4.96 3.98 12.01
C MET A 108 5.58 3.78 13.38
N ALA A 109 5.16 2.70 14.04
CA ALA A 109 5.68 2.34 15.33
C ALA A 109 7.06 1.70 15.12
N ASP A 110 8.10 2.35 15.63
CA ASP A 110 9.47 1.88 15.62
C ASP A 110 9.62 0.84 16.75
N ILE A 111 8.94 -0.31 16.60
CA ILE A 111 8.84 -1.34 17.65
C ILE A 111 9.85 -2.49 17.44
N MET A 112 10.56 -2.53 16.32
CA MET A 112 11.59 -3.54 16.02
C MET A 112 12.75 -2.91 15.26
N ASP A 113 13.96 -3.45 15.48
CA ASP A 113 15.09 -3.21 14.58
C ASP A 113 14.65 -3.60 13.15
N ASP A 114 14.58 -2.59 12.28
CA ASP A 114 14.13 -2.75 10.91
C ASP A 114 15.16 -3.61 10.14
N TYR A 115 14.83 -4.90 9.95
CA TYR A 115 15.57 -5.81 9.07
C TYR A 115 15.14 -5.66 7.61
N ALA A 116 14.41 -4.60 7.22
CA ALA A 116 14.23 -4.24 5.83
C ALA A 116 15.59 -3.90 5.22
N SER A 117 16.32 -4.94 4.83
CA SER A 117 17.33 -4.82 3.80
C SER A 117 16.67 -4.14 2.62
N SER A 118 17.34 -3.12 2.09
CA SER A 118 16.91 -2.45 0.88
C SER A 118 16.92 -3.49 -0.25
N PHE A 119 15.83 -4.24 -0.40
CA PHE A 119 15.52 -4.82 -1.68
C PHE A 119 15.33 -3.63 -2.59
N PRO A 120 16.17 -3.45 -3.64
CA PRO A 120 15.85 -2.48 -4.66
C PRO A 120 14.56 -2.97 -5.30
N LEU A 121 13.42 -2.50 -4.78
CA LEU A 121 12.24 -2.40 -5.61
C LEU A 121 12.74 -1.57 -6.80
N PRO A 122 12.69 -2.09 -8.04
CA PRO A 122 12.92 -1.26 -9.20
C PRO A 122 11.81 -0.20 -9.17
N THR A 123 12.08 0.90 -8.47
CA THR A 123 11.40 2.16 -8.68
C THR A 123 11.95 2.63 -10.00
N THR A 124 11.44 2.06 -11.08
CA THR A 124 11.54 2.66 -12.39
C THR A 124 10.76 3.95 -12.26
N LEU A 125 11.47 5.04 -11.95
CA LEU A 125 10.92 6.39 -12.01
C LEU A 125 10.59 6.62 -13.47
N ILE A 126 9.35 6.31 -13.86
CA ILE A 126 8.83 6.62 -15.17
C ILE A 126 8.73 8.14 -15.22
N SER A 127 9.66 8.75 -15.96
CA SER A 127 9.56 10.17 -16.27
C SER A 127 8.25 10.42 -17.04
N ILE A 128 7.71 11.65 -17.00
CA ILE A 128 6.47 11.98 -17.73
C ILE A 128 6.60 11.61 -19.22
N GLU A 129 7.80 11.78 -19.81
CA GLU A 129 8.08 11.39 -21.19
C GLU A 129 8.06 9.87 -21.41
N ASP A 130 8.60 9.09 -20.47
CA ASP A 130 8.60 7.64 -20.56
C ASP A 130 7.21 7.05 -20.30
N GLY A 131 6.40 7.73 -19.49
CA GLY A 131 4.99 7.39 -19.27
C GLY A 131 4.17 7.59 -20.52
N ILE A 132 4.42 8.66 -21.29
CA ILE A 132 3.78 8.90 -22.58
C ILE A 132 4.19 7.83 -23.60
N LYS A 133 5.48 7.43 -23.63
CA LYS A 133 5.94 6.35 -24.52
C LYS A 133 5.31 4.99 -24.18
N ALA A 134 5.16 4.68 -22.89
CA ALA A 134 4.48 3.47 -22.45
C ALA A 134 2.98 3.50 -22.85
N LEU A 135 2.33 4.65 -22.70
CA LEU A 135 0.93 4.86 -23.09
C LEU A 135 0.73 4.72 -24.61
N ASP A 136 1.64 5.29 -25.41
CA ASP A 136 1.61 5.17 -26.87
C ASP A 136 1.88 3.72 -27.32
N TYR A 137 2.84 3.03 -26.70
CA TYR A 137 3.11 1.62 -27.00
C TYR A 137 1.86 0.75 -26.81
N ILE A 138 1.13 0.94 -25.70
CA ILE A 138 -0.13 0.22 -25.41
C ILE A 138 -1.20 0.52 -26.46
N ARG A 139 -1.27 1.77 -26.97
CA ARG A 139 -2.25 2.17 -27.99
C ARG A 139 -1.91 1.70 -29.40
N THR A 140 -0.63 1.49 -29.70
CA THR A 140 -0.16 1.02 -31.01
C THR A 140 -0.19 -0.49 -31.20
N THR A 141 -0.52 -1.24 -30.15
CA THR A 141 -0.57 -2.71 -30.16
C THR A 141 -1.99 -3.30 -30.24
N GLU A 142 -3.01 -2.48 -30.51
CA GLU A 142 -4.32 -2.92 -31.01
C GLU A 142 -4.34 -3.11 -32.54
#